data_AF-A0A7K0D115-F1
#
_entry.id   AF-A0A7K0D115-F1
#
_cell.length_a   1.000
_cell.length_b   1.000
_cell.length_c   1.000
_cell.angle_alpha   90.00
_cell.angle_beta   90.00
_cell.angle_gamma   90.00
#
_symmetry.space_group_name_H-M   'P 1'
#
loop_
_entity.id
_entity.type
_entity.pdbx_description
1 polymer ?
#
loop_
_entity_poly.entity_id
_entity_poly.type
_entity_poly.pdbx_seq_one_letter_code
_entity_poly.pdbx_strand_id
1 'polypeptide(L)'
;MKTALVAALAVPLFIALPVVAQADPPHIFTPQQQCEATKAVVDMERKTNPHATPQQITDGYMAFLDKKGAFKGLPQATRDRQRQFILDQIASCHLA
;
A
#
# COMPACT_ATOMS: atom_id res chain seq x y z
N MET A 1 -11.27 8.08 74.42
CA MET A 1 -10.64 7.11 73.50
C MET A 1 -11.65 6.66 72.46
N LYS A 2 -11.41 6.94 71.17
CA LYS A 2 -11.60 6.08 69.98
C LYS A 2 -11.83 6.95 68.74
N THR A 3 -10.73 7.11 68.03
CA THR A 3 -10.61 7.50 66.63
C THR A 3 -11.44 6.59 65.72
N ALA A 4 -12.08 7.18 64.71
CA ALA A 4 -12.49 6.48 63.51
C ALA A 4 -12.04 7.32 62.30
N LEU A 5 -10.86 6.97 61.78
CA LEU A 5 -10.33 7.46 60.51
C LEU A 5 -11.14 6.80 59.39
N VAL A 6 -11.95 7.58 58.68
CA VAL A 6 -12.58 7.14 57.43
C VAL A 6 -11.59 7.38 56.31
N ALA A 7 -10.85 6.34 55.93
CA ALA A 7 -10.00 6.34 54.75
C ALA A 7 -10.89 6.15 53.50
N ALA A 8 -11.15 7.23 52.77
CA ALA A 8 -11.80 7.19 51.47
C ALA A 8 -10.79 6.66 50.44
N LEU A 9 -11.00 5.42 49.98
CA LEU A 9 -10.24 4.82 48.88
C LEU A 9 -10.62 5.51 47.56
N ALA A 10 -9.79 6.44 47.11
CA ALA A 10 -9.87 6.98 45.75
C ALA A 10 -9.36 5.91 44.77
N VAL A 11 -10.27 5.29 44.01
CA VAL A 11 -9.93 4.39 42.91
C VAL A 11 -9.65 5.26 41.67
N PRO A 12 -8.39 5.35 41.18
CA PRO A 12 -8.15 6.00 39.91
C PRO A 12 -8.77 5.15 38.79
N LEU A 13 -9.81 5.70 38.16
CA LEU A 13 -10.42 5.13 36.97
C LEU A 13 -9.42 5.29 35.81
N PHE A 14 -8.52 4.32 35.63
CA PHE A 14 -7.70 4.24 34.43
C PHE A 14 -8.61 3.88 33.25
N ILE A 15 -9.04 4.89 32.49
CA ILE A 15 -9.75 4.71 31.23
C ILE A 15 -8.73 4.19 30.23
N ALA A 16 -8.60 2.87 30.14
CA ALA A 16 -7.91 2.21 29.03
C ALA A 16 -8.75 2.42 27.77
N LEU A 17 -8.41 3.42 26.97
CA LEU A 17 -8.96 3.55 25.63
C LEU A 17 -8.57 2.30 24.84
N PRO A 18 -9.52 1.54 24.28
CA PRO A 18 -9.18 0.46 23.38
C PRO A 18 -8.53 1.09 22.15
N VAL A 19 -7.22 0.93 22.01
CA VAL A 19 -6.54 1.15 20.74
C VAL A 19 -7.07 0.05 19.82
N VAL A 20 -8.10 0.40 19.04
CA VAL A 20 -8.48 -0.38 17.87
C VAL A 20 -7.31 -0.31 16.92
N ALA A 21 -6.42 -1.30 16.98
CA ALA A 21 -5.48 -1.57 15.91
C ALA A 21 -6.34 -1.85 14.67
N GLN A 22 -6.42 -0.88 13.76
CA GLN A 22 -7.06 -1.07 12.47
C GLN A 22 -6.27 -2.18 11.78
N ALA A 23 -6.77 -3.41 11.83
CA ALA A 23 -6.18 -4.52 11.12
C ALA A 23 -6.12 -4.12 9.64
N ASP A 24 -4.92 -4.11 9.07
CA ASP A 24 -4.76 -3.80 7.66
C ASP A 24 -5.69 -4.73 6.86
N PRO A 25 -6.49 -4.18 5.92
CA PRO A 25 -7.39 -4.99 5.13
C PRO A 25 -6.57 -6.11 4.45
N PRO A 26 -7.11 -7.35 4.40
CA PRO A 26 -6.35 -8.49 3.91
C PRO A 26 -5.89 -8.24 2.47
N HIS A 27 -4.57 -8.26 2.27
CA HIS A 27 -4.00 -8.18 0.94
C HIS A 27 -4.36 -9.46 0.16
N ILE A 28 -4.99 -9.30 -1.01
CA ILE A 28 -5.38 -10.42 -1.88
C ILE A 28 -4.14 -11.16 -2.42
N PHE A 29 -3.02 -10.44 -2.57
CA PHE A 29 -1.74 -10.99 -3.03
C PHE A 29 -0.68 -10.87 -1.95
N THR A 30 0.12 -11.92 -1.79
CA THR A 30 1.33 -11.86 -0.97
C THR A 30 2.34 -10.87 -1.57
N PRO A 31 3.27 -10.31 -0.77
CA PRO A 31 4.31 -9.43 -1.30
C PRO A 31 5.09 -10.05 -2.46
N GLN A 32 5.37 -11.35 -2.39
CA GLN A 32 6.08 -12.07 -3.45
C GLN A 32 5.27 -12.16 -4.74
N GLN A 33 3.96 -12.39 -4.66
CA GLN A 33 3.08 -12.39 -5.83
C GLN A 33 3.02 -11.00 -6.49
N GLN A 34 3.07 -9.92 -5.70
CA GLN A 34 3.13 -8.56 -6.23
C GLN A 34 4.44 -8.29 -6.98
N CYS A 35 5.57 -8.77 -6.44
CA CYS A 35 6.87 -8.68 -7.12
C CYS A 35 6.89 -9.48 -8.43
N GLU A 36 6.36 -10.71 -8.46
CA GLU A 36 6.29 -11.51 -9.69
C GLU A 36 5.41 -10.85 -10.76
N ALA A 37 4.26 -10.30 -10.37
CA ALA A 37 3.40 -9.56 -11.29
C ALA A 37 4.11 -8.31 -11.84
N THR A 38 4.83 -7.57 -10.99
CA THR A 38 5.59 -6.39 -11.39
C THR A 38 6.76 -6.77 -12.29
N LYS A 39 7.43 -7.89 -12.03
CA LYS A 39 8.48 -8.43 -12.88
C LYS A 39 7.96 -8.73 -14.29
N ALA A 40 6.77 -9.32 -14.42
CA ALA A 40 6.18 -9.56 -15.73
C ALA A 40 5.95 -8.26 -16.52
N VAL A 41 5.60 -7.16 -15.86
CA VAL A 41 5.50 -5.82 -16.47
C VAL A 41 6.87 -5.32 -16.94
N VAL A 42 7.90 -5.40 -16.08
CA VAL A 42 9.28 -5.02 -16.43
C VAL A 42 9.79 -5.81 -17.62
N ASP A 43 9.61 -7.13 -17.60
CA ASP A 43 10.04 -8.02 -18.67
C ASP A 43 9.32 -7.72 -19.99
N MET A 44 8.02 -7.40 -19.93
CA MET A 44 7.24 -7.04 -21.11
C MET A 44 7.79 -5.78 -21.78
N GLU A 45 8.04 -4.72 -21.02
CA GLU A 45 8.56 -3.45 -21.54
C GLU A 45 10.01 -3.60 -22.04
N ARG A 46 10.84 -4.35 -21.30
CA ARG A 46 12.25 -4.59 -21.69
C ARG A 46 12.42 -5.46 -22.93
N LYS A 47 11.41 -6.24 -23.34
CA LYS A 47 11.43 -6.92 -24.65
C LYS A 47 11.49 -5.94 -25.81
N THR A 48 10.89 -4.76 -25.67
CA THR A 48 10.88 -3.73 -26.71
C THR A 48 11.98 -2.70 -26.49
N ASN A 49 12.25 -2.33 -25.24
CA ASN A 49 13.34 -1.43 -24.87
C ASN A 49 14.16 -2.00 -23.70
N PRO A 50 15.25 -2.75 -23.98
CA PRO A 50 16.05 -3.42 -22.95
C PRO A 50 16.63 -2.49 -21.87
N HIS A 51 16.79 -1.20 -22.20
CA HIS A 51 17.36 -0.19 -21.32
C HIS A 51 16.30 0.76 -20.73
N ALA A 52 15.02 0.36 -20.77
CA ALA A 52 13.96 1.17 -20.20
C ALA A 52 14.21 1.43 -18.70
N THR A 53 14.16 2.72 -18.35
CA THR A 53 14.18 3.18 -16.95
C THR A 53 12.88 2.75 -16.23
N PRO A 54 12.86 2.70 -14.89
CA PRO A 54 11.64 2.41 -14.13
C PRO A 54 10.44 3.28 -14.55
N GLN A 55 10.70 4.56 -14.84
CA GLN A 55 9.70 5.52 -15.29
C GLN A 55 9.15 5.15 -16.66
N GLN A 56 10.02 4.82 -17.61
CA GLN A 56 9.60 4.40 -18.95
C GLN A 56 8.82 3.09 -18.93
N ILE A 57 9.24 2.12 -18.10
CA ILE A 57 8.50 0.86 -17.90
C ILE A 57 7.09 1.15 -17.38
N THR A 58 7.00 1.96 -16.33
CA THR A 58 5.71 2.30 -15.73
C THR A 58 4.82 3.05 -16.72
N ASP A 59 5.35 4.06 -17.41
CA ASP A 59 4.59 4.86 -18.36
C ASP A 59 4.11 4.04 -19.56
N GLY A 60 4.94 3.10 -20.05
CA GLY A 60 4.56 2.14 -21.09
C GLY A 60 3.40 1.24 -20.66
N TYR A 61 3.49 0.67 -19.45
CA TYR A 61 2.42 -0.17 -18.91
C TYR A 61 1.13 0.61 -18.63
N MET A 62 1.22 1.84 -18.11
CA MET A 62 0.06 2.70 -17.91
C MET A 62 -0.63 3.01 -19.24
N ALA A 63 0.13 3.27 -20.32
CA ALA A 63 -0.43 3.45 -21.66
C ALA A 63 -1.10 2.17 -22.18
N PHE A 64 -0.57 0.98 -21.88
CA PHE A 64 -1.22 -0.30 -22.19
C PHE A 64 -2.57 -0.44 -21.46
N LEU A 65 -2.61 -0.12 -20.17
CA LEU A 65 -3.85 -0.16 -19.36
C LEU A 65 -4.88 0.87 -19.85
N ASP A 66 -4.45 2.09 -20.18
CA ASP A 66 -5.30 3.13 -20.77
C ASP A 66 -5.96 2.63 -22.07
N LYS A 67 -5.18 2.00 -22.96
CA LYS A 67 -5.69 1.40 -24.22
C LYS A 67 -6.68 0.27 -23.99
N LYS A 68 -6.56 -0.47 -22.87
CA LYS A 68 -7.52 -1.49 -22.46
C LYS A 68 -8.76 -0.92 -21.76
N GLY A 69 -8.81 0.40 -21.55
CA GLY A 69 -9.91 1.08 -20.89
C GLY A 69 -9.93 0.89 -19.37
N ALA A 70 -8.81 0.49 -18.76
CA ALA A 70 -8.73 0.18 -17.33
C ALA A 70 -9.15 1.36 -16.42
N PHE A 71 -8.99 2.59 -16.91
CA PHE A 71 -9.32 3.81 -16.16
C PHE A 71 -10.52 4.57 -16.75
N LYS A 72 -11.25 3.99 -17.71
CA LYS A 72 -12.38 4.68 -18.36
C LYS A 72 -13.49 4.95 -17.34
N GLY A 73 -13.86 6.23 -17.19
CA GLY A 73 -14.89 6.66 -16.24
C GLY A 73 -14.43 6.69 -14.78
N LEU A 74 -13.13 6.48 -14.51
CA LEU A 74 -12.55 6.62 -13.18
C LEU A 74 -11.89 8.00 -13.02
N PRO A 75 -11.79 8.53 -11.78
CA PRO A 75 -11.05 9.75 -11.51
C PRO A 75 -9.57 9.63 -11.91
N GLN A 76 -8.97 10.73 -12.39
CA GLN A 76 -7.54 10.78 -12.73
C GLN A 76 -6.63 10.32 -11.59
N ALA A 77 -6.99 10.65 -10.34
CA ALA A 77 -6.26 10.23 -9.14
C ALA A 77 -6.16 8.69 -8.99
N THR A 78 -7.04 7.91 -9.62
CA THR A 78 -6.93 6.44 -9.63
C THR A 78 -5.78 6.00 -10.54
N ARG A 79 -5.67 6.61 -11.72
CA ARG A 79 -4.57 6.36 -12.65
C ARG A 79 -3.24 6.77 -12.05
N ASP A 80 -3.19 7.93 -11.40
CA ASP A 80 -1.96 8.46 -10.80
C ASP A 80 -1.50 7.59 -9.61
N ARG A 81 -2.43 7.13 -8.78
CA ARG A 81 -2.13 6.17 -7.70
C ARG A 81 -1.62 4.84 -8.23
N GLN A 82 -2.23 4.32 -9.30
CA GLN A 82 -1.76 3.08 -9.93
C GLN A 82 -0.34 3.24 -10.48
N ARG A 83 -0.05 4.39 -11.10
CA ARG A 83 1.29 4.71 -11.60
C ARG A 83 2.33 4.72 -10.47
N GLN A 84 2.02 5.41 -9.36
CA GLN A 84 2.93 5.44 -8.20
C GLN A 84 3.11 4.06 -7.58
N PHE A 85 2.02 3.30 -7.42
CA PHE A 85 2.09 1.94 -6.91
C PHE A 85 3.04 1.05 -7.71
N ILE A 86 3.00 1.10 -9.05
CA ILE A 86 3.91 0.31 -9.89
C ILE A 86 5.36 0.78 -9.73
N LEU A 87 5.60 2.09 -9.69
CA LEU A 87 6.95 2.63 -9.47
C LEU A 87 7.52 2.17 -8.13
N ASP A 88 6.71 2.25 -7.07
CA ASP A 88 7.09 1.81 -5.73
C ASP A 88 7.39 0.31 -5.70
N GLN A 89 6.59 -0.51 -6.38
CA GLN A 89 6.82 -1.95 -6.49
C GLN A 89 8.09 -2.30 -7.25
N ILE A 90 8.39 -1.58 -8.35
CA ILE A 90 9.65 -1.78 -9.09
C ILE A 90 10.84 -1.51 -8.16
N ALA A 91 10.77 -0.46 -7.35
CA ALA A 91 11.81 -0.10 -6.39
C ALA A 91 11.91 -1.13 -5.24
N SER A 92 10.79 -1.47 -4.60
CA SER A 92 10.75 -2.36 -3.44
C SER A 92 11.13 -3.80 -3.78
N CYS A 93 10.86 -4.24 -5.01
CA CYS A 93 11.20 -5.57 -5.51
C CYS A 93 12.57 -5.63 -6.21
N HIS A 94 13.34 -4.53 -6.24
CA HIS A 94 14.67 -4.46 -6.86
C HIS A 94 14.70 -4.89 -8.35
N LEU A 95 13.69 -4.47 -9.12
CA LEU A 95 13.48 -4.90 -10.51
C LEU A 95 14.11 -3.98 -11.57
N ALA A 96 14.70 -2.86 -11.14
CA ALA A 96 15.30 -1.87 -12.03
C ALA A 96 16.61 -1.30 -11.50
#